data_AF-A0A7X0E6G1-F1
#
_entry.id   AF-A0A7X0E6G1-F1
#
_cell.length_a   1.000
_cell.length_b   1.000
_cell.length_c   1.000
_cell.angle_alpha   90.00
_cell.angle_beta   90.00
_cell.angle_gamma   90.00
#
_symmetry.space_group_name_H-M   'P 1'
#
loop_
_entity.id
_entity.type
_entity.pdbx_description
1 polymer ?
#
loop_
_entity_poly.entity_id
_entity_poly.type
_entity_poly.pdbx_seq_one_letter_code
_entity_poly.pdbx_strand_id
1 'polypeptide(L)'
;MLNRLTAVLLFSLTLITSGCGASTMKTPDIKQNPNPKMRYEITITVHGAPKDFDTVKGSMQYEVKSSDTCVAADSISGHHSNLAQFIPFEIKKVDDHTYKGTVVTDYFLDEDYYGLGVCHWVMSSAMTVFKINGNGVDFGPGIGLSDVQGQKSVDLYFPIKTLSNGSDLSYGDGGQNLSDTVKKHRSDFFVITLSAKGVAP
;
A
#
# COMPACT_ATOMS: atom_id res chain seq x y z
N MET A 1 -39.12 -76.72 16.06
CA MET A 1 -39.32 -75.30 15.75
C MET A 1 -37.97 -74.66 15.52
N LEU A 2 -37.88 -73.96 14.40
CA LEU A 2 -36.71 -73.34 13.78
C LEU A 2 -36.35 -72.05 14.53
N ASN A 3 -35.07 -71.74 14.75
CA ASN A 3 -34.63 -70.36 14.51
C ASN A 3 -33.12 -70.26 14.25
N ARG A 4 -32.80 -69.72 13.07
CA ARG A 4 -31.47 -69.33 12.62
C ARG A 4 -31.18 -67.93 13.14
N LEU A 5 -29.98 -67.69 13.66
CA LEU A 5 -29.46 -66.34 13.87
C LEU A 5 -28.22 -66.16 12.99
N THR A 6 -28.44 -65.40 11.93
CA THR A 6 -27.48 -64.95 10.91
C THR A 6 -26.47 -63.99 11.54
N ALA A 7 -25.18 -64.30 11.41
CA ALA A 7 -24.11 -63.36 11.68
C ALA A 7 -24.02 -62.34 10.53
N VAL A 8 -24.28 -61.07 10.82
CA VAL A 8 -24.10 -59.96 9.87
C VAL A 8 -22.67 -59.44 10.04
N LEU A 9 -21.80 -59.73 9.07
CA LEU A 9 -20.49 -59.07 8.96
C LEU A 9 -20.69 -57.63 8.43
N LEU A 10 -20.46 -56.64 9.30
CA LEU A 10 -20.32 -55.24 8.86
C LEU A 10 -18.90 -55.02 8.30
N PHE A 11 -18.81 -54.82 6.99
CA PHE A 11 -17.62 -54.29 6.33
C PHE A 11 -17.54 -52.77 6.57
N SER A 12 -16.69 -52.34 7.49
CA SER A 12 -16.42 -50.92 7.75
C SER A 12 -15.56 -50.34 6.62
N LEU A 13 -16.18 -49.53 5.75
CA LEU A 13 -15.55 -48.78 4.69
C LEU A 13 -14.76 -47.60 5.30
N THR A 14 -13.44 -47.73 5.41
CA THR A 14 -12.56 -46.65 5.86
C THR A 14 -12.43 -45.60 4.76
N LEU A 15 -13.13 -44.47 4.91
CA LEU A 15 -12.87 -43.28 4.10
C LEU A 15 -11.46 -42.77 4.43
N ILE A 16 -10.53 -42.94 3.49
CA ILE A 16 -9.25 -42.25 3.51
C ILE A 16 -9.56 -40.78 3.22
N THR A 17 -9.70 -39.99 4.27
CA THR A 17 -9.72 -38.53 4.14
C THR A 17 -8.33 -38.11 3.72
N SER A 18 -8.15 -37.84 2.42
CA SER A 18 -7.03 -37.06 1.93
C SER A 18 -7.17 -35.67 2.53
N GLY A 19 -6.55 -35.47 3.70
CA GLY A 19 -6.37 -34.15 4.28
C GLY A 19 -5.64 -33.29 3.26
N CYS A 20 -6.34 -32.27 2.74
CA CYS A 20 -5.72 -31.22 1.96
C CYS A 20 -4.74 -30.52 2.90
N GLY A 21 -3.47 -30.92 2.84
CA GLY A 21 -2.38 -30.19 3.48
C GLY A 21 -2.29 -28.86 2.76
N ALA A 22 -2.83 -27.81 3.36
CA ALA A 22 -2.50 -26.45 2.98
C ALA A 22 -0.99 -26.30 3.21
N SER A 23 -0.18 -26.41 2.16
CA SER A 23 1.25 -26.12 2.27
C SER A 23 1.36 -24.65 2.61
N THR A 24 1.76 -24.36 3.84
CA THR A 24 2.01 -23.01 4.30
C THR A 24 3.19 -22.46 3.52
N MET A 25 2.95 -21.53 2.60
CA MET A 25 4.03 -20.77 1.97
C MET A 25 4.90 -20.18 3.08
N LYS A 26 6.20 -20.48 3.06
CA LYS A 26 7.14 -19.93 4.04
C LYS A 26 7.11 -18.40 3.95
N THR A 27 6.66 -17.73 5.01
CA THR A 27 6.77 -16.28 5.10
C THR A 27 8.24 -15.90 5.16
N PRO A 28 8.77 -15.11 4.21
CA PRO A 28 10.17 -14.73 4.20
C PRO A 28 10.45 -13.74 5.34
N ASP A 29 11.65 -13.80 5.89
CA ASP A 29 12.16 -12.75 6.77
C ASP A 29 12.70 -11.60 5.91
N ILE A 30 11.85 -10.60 5.66
CA ILE A 30 12.19 -9.45 4.81
C ILE A 30 13.11 -8.51 5.60
N LYS A 31 14.33 -8.30 5.10
CA LYS A 31 15.35 -7.53 5.81
C LYS A 31 15.37 -6.08 5.33
N GLN A 32 15.64 -5.19 6.28
CA GLN A 32 15.91 -3.78 5.98
C GLN A 32 17.34 -3.62 5.49
N ASN A 33 17.55 -2.66 4.60
CA ASN A 33 18.88 -2.25 4.18
C ASN A 33 19.64 -1.70 5.40
N PRO A 34 20.80 -2.27 5.78
CA PRO A 34 21.54 -1.82 6.95
C PRO A 34 22.17 -0.43 6.79
N ASN A 35 22.26 0.08 5.56
CA ASN A 35 22.82 1.39 5.26
C ASN A 35 22.06 2.06 4.09
N PRO A 36 20.83 2.53 4.32
CA PRO A 36 20.03 3.18 3.28
C PRO A 36 20.61 4.56 2.94
N LYS A 37 20.77 4.81 1.64
CA LYS A 37 21.43 6.00 1.10
C LYS A 37 20.48 6.91 0.33
N MET A 38 19.31 6.42 -0.08
CA MET A 38 18.40 7.14 -0.95
C MET A 38 17.25 7.75 -0.14
N ARG A 39 17.53 8.89 0.49
CA ARG A 39 16.59 9.62 1.35
C ARG A 39 16.07 10.87 0.66
N TYR A 40 14.78 11.15 0.84
CA TYR A 40 14.12 12.32 0.29
C TYR A 40 13.22 12.97 1.33
N GLU A 41 13.32 14.29 1.49
CA GLU A 41 12.31 15.06 2.19
C GLU A 41 11.11 15.23 1.26
N ILE A 42 9.93 14.86 1.75
CA ILE A 42 8.66 15.14 1.09
C ILE A 42 8.05 16.35 1.78
N THR A 43 7.83 17.43 1.02
CA THR A 43 7.04 18.58 1.47
C THR A 43 5.65 18.49 0.86
N ILE A 44 4.64 18.55 1.71
CA ILE A 44 3.23 18.46 1.35
C ILE A 44 2.57 19.79 1.67
N THR A 45 1.98 20.44 0.67
CA THR A 45 1.34 21.75 0.84
C THR A 45 -0.12 21.67 0.43
N VAL A 46 -0.99 22.11 1.32
CA VAL A 46 -2.43 22.18 1.09
C VAL A 46 -2.80 23.58 0.62
N HIS A 47 -3.51 23.69 -0.51
CA HIS A 47 -3.93 24.94 -1.10
C HIS A 47 -5.46 25.02 -1.20
N GLY A 48 -6.05 25.99 -0.49
CA GLY A 48 -7.47 26.33 -0.63
C GLY A 48 -8.44 25.30 -0.06
N ALA A 49 -8.00 24.47 0.89
CA ALA A 49 -8.92 23.61 1.63
C ALA A 49 -9.80 24.49 2.55
N PRO A 50 -11.13 24.37 2.50
CA PRO A 50 -12.04 25.15 3.34
C PRO A 50 -12.05 24.72 4.81
N LYS A 51 -11.44 23.57 5.13
CA LYS A 51 -11.39 22.99 6.47
C LYS A 51 -10.03 22.35 6.71
N ASP A 52 -9.55 22.44 7.94
CA ASP A 52 -8.34 21.77 8.41
C ASP A 52 -8.51 20.25 8.50
N PHE A 53 -7.37 19.56 8.44
CA PHE A 53 -7.28 18.12 8.62
C PHE A 53 -6.84 17.78 10.03
N ASP A 54 -7.58 16.89 10.68
CA ASP A 54 -7.32 16.41 12.04
C ASP A 54 -6.17 15.41 12.10
N THR A 55 -5.94 14.67 11.01
CA THR A 55 -4.91 13.63 10.95
C THR A 55 -4.24 13.65 9.59
N VAL A 56 -2.90 13.59 9.60
CA VAL A 56 -2.07 13.39 8.42
C VAL A 56 -1.09 12.27 8.70
N LYS A 57 -1.13 11.19 7.91
CA LYS A 57 -0.26 10.02 8.04
C LYS A 57 0.41 9.69 6.71
N GLY A 58 1.60 9.12 6.75
CA GLY A 58 2.35 8.69 5.57
C GLY A 58 2.60 7.19 5.55
N SER A 59 2.60 6.60 4.36
CA SER A 59 3.03 5.22 4.12
C SER A 59 3.83 5.12 2.82
N MET A 60 4.98 4.48 2.86
CA MET A 60 5.78 4.11 1.70
C MET A 60 5.40 2.70 1.27
N GLN A 61 5.05 2.52 0.01
CA GLN A 61 4.76 1.21 -0.57
C GLN A 61 5.99 0.69 -1.29
N TYR A 62 6.34 -0.56 -1.03
CA TYR A 62 7.42 -1.27 -1.71
C TYR A 62 6.91 -2.57 -2.28
N GLU A 63 7.47 -2.96 -3.42
CA GLU A 63 7.12 -4.17 -4.15
C GLU A 63 8.38 -4.81 -4.72
N VAL A 64 8.33 -6.11 -4.99
CA VAL A 64 9.38 -6.81 -5.74
C VAL A 64 9.11 -6.72 -7.23
N LYS A 65 10.07 -6.20 -8.02
CA LYS A 65 9.90 -5.89 -9.46
C LYS A 65 9.48 -7.07 -10.35
N SER A 66 9.76 -8.30 -9.94
CA SER A 66 9.46 -9.52 -10.71
C SER A 66 9.27 -10.69 -9.74
N SER A 67 8.15 -10.68 -9.03
CA SER A 67 7.88 -11.66 -7.96
C SER A 67 7.87 -13.11 -8.47
N ASP A 68 7.50 -13.35 -9.72
CA ASP A 68 7.50 -14.66 -10.37
C ASP A 68 8.89 -15.31 -10.49
N THR A 69 9.95 -14.52 -10.47
CA THR A 69 11.33 -15.03 -10.61
C THR A 69 12.01 -15.40 -9.29
N CYS A 70 11.52 -14.87 -8.16
CA CYS A 70 12.22 -14.99 -6.87
C CYS A 70 11.32 -15.31 -5.67
N VAL A 71 9.99 -15.16 -5.80
CA VAL A 71 9.02 -15.51 -4.75
C VAL A 71 8.53 -16.93 -4.98
N ALA A 72 8.42 -17.74 -3.93
CA ALA A 72 7.87 -19.09 -4.07
C ALA A 72 6.40 -19.05 -4.51
N ALA A 73 6.04 -19.89 -5.49
CA ALA A 73 4.66 -20.09 -5.90
C ALA A 73 3.85 -20.77 -4.79
N ASP A 74 2.57 -20.41 -4.68
CA ASP A 74 1.62 -21.16 -3.89
C ASP A 74 1.51 -22.60 -4.41
N SER A 75 1.63 -23.57 -3.49
CA SER A 75 1.74 -24.99 -3.86
C SER A 75 0.51 -25.58 -4.55
N ILE A 76 -0.67 -24.97 -4.36
CA ILE A 76 -1.93 -25.47 -4.89
C ILE A 76 -2.24 -24.79 -6.22
N SER A 77 -2.17 -23.47 -6.25
CA SER A 77 -2.55 -22.66 -7.42
C SER A 77 -1.41 -22.43 -8.40
N GLY A 78 -0.16 -22.63 -7.99
CA GLY A 78 1.03 -22.25 -8.77
C GLY A 78 1.21 -20.73 -8.92
N HIS A 79 0.42 -19.92 -8.21
CA HIS A 79 0.45 -18.47 -8.31
C HIS A 79 1.58 -17.87 -7.47
N HIS A 80 2.36 -16.97 -8.07
CA HIS A 80 3.33 -16.16 -7.36
C HIS A 80 2.64 -14.89 -6.85
N SER A 81 2.51 -14.76 -5.53
CA SER A 81 1.92 -13.56 -4.94
C SER A 81 2.87 -12.37 -5.09
N ASN A 82 2.32 -11.20 -5.41
CA ASN A 82 3.08 -9.95 -5.36
C ASN A 82 3.52 -9.68 -3.92
N LEU A 83 4.83 -9.66 -3.68
CA LEU A 83 5.36 -9.35 -2.37
C LEU A 83 5.42 -7.83 -2.21
N ALA A 84 4.50 -7.28 -1.42
CA ALA A 84 4.38 -5.86 -1.14
C ALA A 84 4.53 -5.58 0.36
N GLN A 85 5.05 -4.41 0.70
CA GLN A 85 5.21 -3.93 2.08
C GLN A 85 4.81 -2.45 2.17
N PHE A 86 4.18 -2.08 3.28
CA PHE A 86 3.75 -0.72 3.58
C PHE A 86 4.44 -0.25 4.86
N ILE A 87 5.35 0.70 4.73
CA ILE A 87 6.15 1.20 5.84
C ILE A 87 5.68 2.62 6.19
N PRO A 88 5.19 2.86 7.42
CA PRO A 88 4.80 4.20 7.81
C PRO A 88 6.01 5.13 7.82
N PHE A 89 5.81 6.38 7.43
CA PHE A 89 6.79 7.44 7.64
C PHE A 89 6.16 8.58 8.44
N GLU A 90 6.96 9.19 9.31
CA GLU A 90 6.51 10.31 10.13
C GLU A 90 6.27 11.55 9.27
N ILE A 91 5.13 12.20 9.51
CA ILE A 91 4.79 13.49 8.92
C ILE A 91 4.62 14.49 10.07
N LYS A 92 5.30 15.63 9.93
CA LYS A 92 5.26 16.74 10.88
C LYS A 92 4.63 17.95 10.22
N LYS A 93 3.61 18.54 10.86
CA LYS A 93 3.07 19.84 10.47
C LYS A 93 4.10 20.92 10.80
N VAL A 94 4.50 21.73 9.82
CA VAL A 94 5.51 22.79 9.98
C VAL A 94 4.90 24.19 10.00
N ASP A 95 3.73 24.35 9.37
CA ASP A 95 2.86 25.52 9.48
C ASP A 95 1.40 25.11 9.21
N ASP A 96 0.48 26.07 9.11
CA ASP A 96 -0.96 25.81 8.97
C ASP A 96 -1.33 24.92 7.79
N HIS A 97 -0.54 24.93 6.71
CA HIS A 97 -0.86 24.26 5.45
C HIS A 97 0.27 23.36 4.92
N THR A 98 1.43 23.36 5.58
CA THR A 98 2.61 22.64 5.14
C THR A 98 2.98 21.53 6.11
N TYR A 99 3.31 20.38 5.55
CA TYR A 99 3.76 19.20 6.26
C TYR A 99 5.04 18.69 5.65
N LYS A 100 5.88 18.05 6.47
CA LYS A 100 7.14 17.44 6.03
C LYS A 100 7.30 16.04 6.56
N GLY A 101 7.82 15.15 5.71
CA GLY A 101 8.21 13.79 6.08
C GLY A 101 9.49 13.39 5.36
N THR A 102 10.08 12.28 5.77
CA THR A 102 11.24 11.71 5.08
C THR A 102 10.89 10.32 4.57
N VAL A 103 11.18 10.07 3.29
CA VAL A 103 11.01 8.76 2.66
C VAL A 103 12.38 8.18 2.29
N VAL A 104 12.46 6.85 2.25
CA VAL A 104 13.70 6.11 1.99
C VAL A 104 13.46 5.14 0.85
N THR A 105 13.95 5.44 -0.36
CA THR A 105 13.57 4.64 -1.54
C THR A 105 14.29 3.29 -1.60
N ASP A 106 15.35 3.09 -0.81
CA ASP A 106 16.16 1.86 -0.70
C ASP A 106 16.06 1.20 0.68
N TYR A 107 14.85 1.19 1.24
CA TYR A 107 14.57 0.73 2.60
C TYR A 107 14.81 -0.76 2.83
N PHE A 108 14.45 -1.60 1.85
CA PHE A 108 14.63 -3.05 1.94
C PHE A 108 15.93 -3.51 1.30
N LEU A 109 16.48 -4.60 1.85
CA LEU A 109 17.66 -5.25 1.31
C LEU A 109 17.26 -6.16 0.15
N ASP A 110 17.98 -6.10 -0.96
CA ASP A 110 17.87 -7.10 -2.02
C ASP A 110 18.55 -8.40 -1.55
N GLU A 111 17.81 -9.49 -1.49
CA GLU A 111 18.30 -10.79 -1.02
C GLU A 111 17.53 -11.95 -1.66
N ASP A 112 18.14 -13.13 -1.66
CA ASP A 112 17.47 -14.39 -2.04
C ASP A 112 16.69 -14.96 -0.86
N TYR A 113 15.48 -14.42 -0.65
CA TYR A 113 14.62 -14.79 0.47
C TYR A 113 14.05 -16.21 0.39
N TYR A 114 13.97 -16.78 -0.82
CA TYR A 114 13.30 -18.06 -1.08
C TYR A 114 14.24 -19.15 -1.62
N GLY A 115 15.51 -18.84 -1.88
CA GLY A 115 16.48 -19.75 -2.52
C GLY A 115 16.26 -19.90 -4.03
N LEU A 116 15.57 -18.95 -4.66
CA LEU A 116 15.14 -18.98 -6.07
C LEU A 116 15.83 -17.91 -6.92
N GLY A 117 16.58 -17.01 -6.28
CA GLY A 117 17.20 -15.85 -6.90
C GLY A 117 16.95 -14.58 -6.09
N VAL A 118 17.72 -13.53 -6.39
CA VAL A 118 17.63 -12.27 -5.64
C VAL A 118 16.31 -11.57 -5.93
N CYS A 119 15.53 -11.28 -4.88
CA CYS A 119 14.38 -10.40 -4.99
C CYS A 119 14.84 -8.94 -4.92
N HIS A 120 14.62 -8.21 -6.02
CA HIS A 120 14.90 -6.79 -6.11
C HIS A 120 13.71 -5.95 -5.65
N TRP A 121 13.89 -5.24 -4.54
CA TRP A 121 12.89 -4.36 -3.97
C TRP A 121 12.89 -2.99 -4.66
N VAL A 122 11.70 -2.43 -4.80
CA VAL A 122 11.52 -1.06 -5.29
C VAL A 122 10.41 -0.38 -4.51
N MET A 123 10.64 0.86 -4.08
CA MET A 123 9.52 1.70 -3.61
C MET A 123 8.64 2.02 -4.82
N SER A 124 7.34 1.77 -4.76
CA SER A 124 6.42 2.15 -5.84
C SER A 124 5.92 3.59 -5.66
N SER A 125 5.52 3.95 -4.43
CA SER A 125 5.03 5.29 -4.11
C SER A 125 5.18 5.64 -2.62
N ALA A 126 5.12 6.95 -2.34
CA ALA A 126 4.82 7.46 -1.00
C ALA A 126 3.40 8.01 -1.00
N MET A 127 2.52 7.39 -0.23
CA MET A 127 1.12 7.78 -0.07
C MET A 127 0.92 8.49 1.26
N THR A 128 -0.03 9.41 1.29
CA THR A 128 -0.42 10.10 2.51
C THR A 128 -1.93 9.97 2.71
N VAL A 129 -2.36 10.05 3.96
CA VAL A 129 -3.78 9.99 4.32
C VAL A 129 -4.10 11.20 5.18
N PHE A 130 -4.97 12.05 4.66
CA PHE A 130 -5.54 13.23 5.31
C PHE A 130 -6.96 12.90 5.74
N LYS A 131 -7.27 13.10 7.03
CA LYS A 131 -8.60 12.82 7.60
C LYS A 131 -9.20 14.06 8.22
N ILE A 132 -10.52 14.12 8.11
CA ILE A 132 -11.38 15.05 8.84
C ILE A 132 -12.28 14.22 9.74
N ASN A 133 -12.22 14.46 11.04
CA ASN A 133 -13.02 13.76 12.04
C ASN A 133 -14.50 13.87 11.71
N GLY A 134 -15.19 12.73 11.71
CA GLY A 134 -16.62 12.64 11.41
C GLY A 134 -17.00 12.79 9.93
N ASN A 135 -16.05 13.00 9.00
CA ASN A 135 -16.35 13.11 7.57
C ASN A 135 -16.35 11.77 6.83
N GLY A 136 -15.92 10.66 7.42
CA GLY A 136 -16.00 9.33 6.78
C GLY A 136 -15.16 9.11 5.50
N VAL A 137 -14.53 10.16 4.95
CA VAL A 137 -13.68 10.12 3.76
C VAL A 137 -12.23 10.41 4.14
N ASP A 138 -11.34 9.52 3.68
CA ASP A 138 -9.89 9.69 3.75
C ASP A 138 -9.40 10.27 2.41
N PHE A 139 -8.61 11.35 2.43
CA PHE A 139 -7.96 11.89 1.23
C PHE A 139 -6.55 11.33 1.12
N GLY A 140 -6.24 10.70 -0.02
CA GLY A 140 -5.11 9.82 -0.23
C GLY A 140 -4.06 10.30 -1.24
N PRO A 141 -3.56 11.56 -1.21
CA PRO A 141 -2.60 11.99 -2.22
C PRO A 141 -1.27 11.23 -2.08
N GLY A 142 -0.62 10.98 -3.22
CA GLY A 142 0.65 10.26 -3.27
C GLY A 142 1.57 10.76 -4.37
N ILE A 143 2.85 10.41 -4.25
CA ILE A 143 3.90 10.71 -5.21
C ILE A 143 4.63 9.41 -5.58
N GLY A 144 4.79 9.17 -6.89
CA GLY A 144 5.44 7.97 -7.41
C GLY A 144 6.96 8.04 -7.34
N LEU A 145 7.63 6.87 -7.35
CA LEU A 145 9.10 6.79 -7.26
C LEU A 145 9.82 7.67 -8.29
N SER A 146 9.36 7.70 -9.54
CA SER A 146 10.00 8.48 -10.61
C SER A 146 10.00 9.99 -10.31
N ASP A 147 8.96 10.48 -9.66
CA ASP A 147 8.85 11.89 -9.28
C ASP A 147 9.65 12.19 -8.02
N VAL A 148 9.72 11.22 -7.08
CA VAL A 148 10.59 11.31 -5.90
C VAL A 148 12.06 11.40 -6.32
N GLN A 149 12.54 10.44 -7.10
CA GLN A 149 13.93 10.40 -7.59
C GLN A 149 14.24 11.57 -8.53
N GLY A 150 13.26 11.97 -9.33
CA GLY A 150 13.33 13.16 -10.17
C GLY A 150 13.27 14.48 -9.40
N GLN A 151 13.06 14.45 -8.08
CA GLN A 151 12.88 15.63 -7.21
C GLN A 151 11.82 16.60 -7.75
N LYS A 152 10.70 16.04 -8.21
CA LYS A 152 9.59 16.77 -8.82
C LYS A 152 8.51 17.11 -7.81
N SER A 153 7.55 17.90 -8.28
CA SER A 153 6.31 18.20 -7.57
C SER A 153 5.12 17.63 -8.35
N VAL A 154 4.12 17.14 -7.62
CA VAL A 154 2.86 16.61 -8.15
C VAL A 154 1.71 17.34 -7.47
N ASP A 155 0.81 17.91 -8.28
CA ASP A 155 -0.42 18.55 -7.80
C ASP A 155 -1.60 17.59 -7.97
N LEU A 156 -2.27 17.28 -6.87
CA LEU A 156 -3.49 16.49 -6.86
C LEU A 156 -4.67 17.36 -6.45
N TYR A 157 -5.72 17.34 -7.28
CA TYR A 157 -6.88 18.21 -7.17
C TYR A 157 -8.05 17.43 -6.58
N PHE A 158 -8.71 18.01 -5.58
CA PHE A 158 -9.77 17.36 -4.80
C PHE A 158 -11.04 18.20 -4.80
N PRO A 159 -12.21 17.65 -5.15
CA PRO A 159 -13.45 18.41 -5.12
C PRO A 159 -13.76 18.89 -3.70
N ILE A 160 -14.04 20.19 -3.54
CA ILE A 160 -14.42 20.78 -2.25
C ILE A 160 -15.66 20.09 -1.68
N LYS A 161 -16.61 19.70 -2.54
CA LYS A 161 -17.85 19.01 -2.14
C LYS A 161 -17.60 17.69 -1.40
N THR A 162 -16.46 17.03 -1.61
CA THR A 162 -16.08 15.78 -0.92
C THR A 162 -15.86 16.01 0.58
N LEU A 163 -15.60 17.26 1.00
CA LEU A 163 -15.43 17.63 2.41
C LEU A 163 -16.76 17.73 3.18
N SER A 164 -17.88 17.88 2.47
CA SER A 164 -19.22 18.04 3.07
C SER A 164 -20.04 16.76 3.02
N ASN A 165 -19.76 15.87 2.06
CA ASN A 165 -20.53 14.65 1.83
C ASN A 165 -19.75 13.44 2.34
N GLY A 166 -19.87 13.17 3.65
CA GLY A 166 -19.18 12.05 4.28
C GLY A 166 -19.70 10.65 3.96
N SER A 167 -20.46 10.48 2.88
CA SER A 167 -21.32 9.30 2.71
C SER A 167 -21.41 8.68 1.32
N ASP A 168 -20.77 9.22 0.28
CA ASP A 168 -20.89 8.66 -1.10
C ASP A 168 -19.64 7.98 -1.63
N LEU A 169 -18.52 8.06 -0.92
CA LEU A 169 -17.29 7.36 -1.30
C LEU A 169 -17.07 6.20 -0.33
N SER A 170 -17.34 4.96 -0.76
CA SER A 170 -16.95 3.76 0.00
C SER A 170 -15.43 3.54 0.01
N TYR A 171 -14.67 4.38 -0.69
CA TYR A 171 -13.21 4.34 -0.85
C TYR A 171 -12.65 5.75 -0.63
N GLY A 172 -11.42 5.88 -0.14
CA GLY A 172 -10.76 7.19 -0.02
C GLY A 172 -10.67 7.93 -1.37
N ASP A 173 -10.59 9.25 -1.35
CA ASP A 173 -10.39 10.09 -2.54
C ASP A 173 -8.89 10.23 -2.79
N GLY A 174 -8.36 9.73 -3.90
CA GLY A 174 -6.95 9.85 -4.27
C GLY A 174 -6.58 11.19 -4.93
N GLY A 175 -7.59 12.02 -5.24
CA GLY A 175 -7.43 13.21 -6.05
C GLY A 175 -7.23 12.89 -7.53
N GLN A 176 -7.21 13.93 -8.34
CA GLN A 176 -7.02 13.81 -9.78
C GLN A 176 -5.94 14.75 -10.29
N ASN A 177 -5.33 14.39 -11.42
CA ASN A 177 -4.41 15.27 -12.13
C ASN A 177 -5.13 16.48 -12.73
N LEU A 178 -4.37 17.50 -13.10
CA LEU A 178 -4.88 18.65 -13.83
C LEU A 178 -5.54 18.19 -15.15
N SER A 179 -6.83 18.50 -15.30
CA SER A 179 -7.62 18.25 -16.50
C SER A 179 -8.31 19.53 -16.96
N ASP A 180 -8.89 19.53 -18.15
CA ASP A 180 -9.62 20.72 -18.64
C ASP A 180 -10.85 21.04 -17.78
N THR A 181 -11.48 20.02 -17.18
CA THR A 181 -12.52 20.19 -16.17
C THR A 181 -12.00 20.93 -14.94
N VAL A 182 -10.87 20.49 -14.39
CA VAL A 182 -10.24 21.13 -13.22
C VAL A 182 -9.84 22.58 -13.54
N LYS A 183 -9.29 22.84 -14.73
CA LYS A 183 -8.95 24.20 -15.16
C LYS A 183 -10.19 25.10 -15.23
N LYS A 184 -11.27 24.61 -15.85
CA LYS A 184 -12.52 25.35 -16.04
C LYS A 184 -13.24 25.63 -14.72
N HIS A 185 -13.17 24.70 -13.78
CA HIS A 185 -13.87 24.73 -12.50
C HIS A 185 -12.91 24.88 -11.31
N ARG A 186 -11.82 25.63 -11.47
CA ARG A 186 -10.70 25.63 -10.51
C ARG A 186 -11.09 25.97 -9.08
N SER A 187 -12.09 26.85 -8.91
CA SER A 187 -12.66 27.25 -7.62
C SER A 187 -13.34 26.11 -6.86
N ASP A 188 -13.71 25.04 -7.55
CA ASP A 188 -14.45 23.92 -6.98
C ASP A 188 -13.52 22.84 -6.41
N PHE A 189 -12.19 23.08 -6.48
CA PHE A 189 -11.15 22.16 -6.05
C PHE A 189 -10.16 22.82 -5.10
N PHE A 190 -9.82 22.12 -4.02
CA PHE A 190 -8.58 22.36 -3.29
C PHE A 190 -7.47 21.48 -3.87
N VAL A 191 -6.21 21.81 -3.56
CA VAL A 191 -5.05 21.07 -4.07
C VAL A 191 -4.17 20.62 -2.93
N ILE A 192 -3.62 19.42 -3.06
CA ILE A 192 -2.51 18.96 -2.24
C ILE A 192 -1.33 18.73 -3.19
N THR A 193 -0.27 19.50 -2.96
CA THR A 193 0.98 19.39 -3.70
C THR A 193 1.98 18.58 -2.89
N LEU A 194 2.57 17.54 -3.50
CA LEU A 194 3.68 16.78 -2.92
C LEU A 194 4.93 17.08 -3.72
N SER A 195 6.01 17.45 -3.04
CA SER A 195 7.31 17.71 -3.66
C SER A 195 8.40 16.92 -2.96
N ALA A 196 9.38 16.45 -3.74
CA ALA A 196 10.50 15.68 -3.23
C ALA A 196 11.82 16.43 -3.39
N LYS A 197 12.68 16.34 -2.37
CA LYS A 197 14.05 16.84 -2.42
C LYS A 197 15.00 15.82 -1.79
N GLY A 198 16.08 15.49 -2.50
CA GLY A 198 17.11 14.60 -1.96
C GLY A 198 17.76 15.21 -0.73
N VAL A 199 17.99 14.38 0.29
CA VAL A 199 18.73 14.78 1.49
C VAL A 199 20.01 13.96 1.60
N ALA A 200 21.06 14.57 2.14
CA ALA A 200 22.30 13.85 2.39
C ALA A 200 22.05 12.69 3.39
N PRO A 201 22.77 11.56 3.25
CA PRO A 201 22.71 10.44 4.19
C PRO A 201 23.06 10.83 5.62
#